data_AF-A0A2G4SM22-F1
#
_entry.id   AF-A0A2G4SM22-F1
#
_cell.length_a   1.000
_cell.length_b   1.000
_cell.length_c   1.000
_cell.angle_alpha   90.00
_cell.angle_beta   90.00
_cell.angle_gamma   90.00
#
_symmetry.space_group_name_H-M   'P 1'
#
loop_
_entity.id
_entity.type
_entity.pdbx_description
1 polymer ?
#
loop_
_entity_poly.entity_id
_entity_poly.type
_entity_poly.pdbx_seq_one_letter_code
_entity_poly.pdbx_strand_id
1 'polypeptide(L)'
;MTIIEAASREEMAVRVESLRAISIEEQALAAEKKSLISILENFEGEVYNNCDATLLAKSGICYRQYVFDRSIKTCVKYLRCKGNKVTFLPGEIELEAARAQLKNKRMTDDRYKYNVDGMIYADDFSHLELLLIKVSSEYVSNDTGKVSFDHYKAMFGMLAIIRNIA
;
A
#
# COMPACT_ATOMS: atom_id res chain seq x y z
N MET A 1 -16.82 -10.11 11.48
CA MET A 1 -15.86 -9.06 11.11
C MET A 1 -16.55 -7.72 11.31
N THR A 2 -16.20 -6.98 12.35
CA THR A 2 -16.75 -5.63 12.56
C THR A 2 -15.91 -4.66 11.76
N ILE A 3 -16.53 -3.96 10.81
CA ILE A 3 -15.86 -2.94 10.00
C ILE A 3 -15.92 -1.63 10.79
N ILE A 4 -14.76 -0.97 10.99
CA ILE A 4 -14.71 0.37 11.56
C ILE A 4 -14.89 1.34 10.40
N GLU A 5 -16.04 1.99 10.34
CA GLU A 5 -16.38 2.99 9.33
C GLU A 5 -16.34 4.40 9.95
N ALA A 6 -15.70 5.32 9.24
CA ALA A 6 -15.64 6.73 9.57
C ALA A 6 -15.56 7.57 8.28
N ALA A 7 -16.52 8.48 8.11
CA ALA A 7 -16.58 9.39 6.97
C ALA A 7 -15.77 10.68 7.20
N SER A 8 -15.44 11.00 8.45
CA SER A 8 -14.62 12.15 8.81
C SER A 8 -13.53 11.82 9.82
N ARG A 9 -12.64 12.78 10.02
CA ARG A 9 -11.60 12.71 11.05
C ARG A 9 -12.20 12.59 12.45
N GLU A 10 -13.22 13.41 12.74
CA GLU A 10 -13.90 13.46 14.02
C GLU A 10 -14.58 12.12 14.32
N GLU A 11 -15.24 11.54 13.30
CA GLU A 11 -15.80 10.20 13.42
C GLU A 11 -14.71 9.16 13.69
N MET A 12 -13.59 9.20 12.97
CA MET A 12 -12.47 8.28 13.20
C MET A 12 -11.92 8.39 14.63
N ALA A 13 -11.73 9.62 15.12
CA ALA A 13 -11.27 9.87 16.49
C ALA A 13 -12.22 9.27 17.54
N VAL A 14 -13.53 9.44 17.37
CA VAL A 14 -14.55 8.83 18.25
C VAL A 14 -14.47 7.29 18.22
N ARG A 15 -14.23 6.69 17.04
CA ARG A 15 -14.05 5.23 16.93
C ARG A 15 -12.77 4.75 17.63
N VAL A 16 -11.68 5.50 17.50
CA VAL A 16 -10.42 5.20 18.19
C VAL A 16 -10.60 5.25 19.71
N GLU A 17 -11.30 6.26 20.24
CA GLU A 17 -11.61 6.36 21.68
C GLU A 17 -12.51 5.21 22.14
N SER A 18 -13.52 4.86 21.34
CA SER A 18 -14.38 3.70 21.63
C SER A 18 -13.57 2.41 21.71
N LEU A 19 -12.61 2.22 20.79
CA LEU A 19 -11.72 1.06 20.78
C LEU A 19 -10.81 1.06 22.01
N ARG A 20 -10.28 2.23 22.42
CA ARG A 20 -9.46 2.40 23.62
C ARG A 20 -10.21 2.00 24.89
N ALA A 21 -11.50 2.30 25.00
CA ALA A 21 -12.32 2.00 26.17
C ALA A 21 -12.57 0.49 26.40
N ILE A 22 -12.42 -0.37 25.38
CA ILE A 22 -12.65 -1.82 25.51
C ILE A 22 -11.56 -2.47 26.37
N SER A 23 -11.90 -3.04 27.54
CA SER A 23 -10.94 -3.81 28.33
C SER A 23 -10.67 -5.17 27.68
N ILE A 24 -9.40 -5.53 27.52
CA ILE A 24 -8.96 -6.83 27.00
C ILE A 24 -7.93 -7.40 27.97
N GLU A 25 -8.28 -8.52 28.61
CA GLU A 25 -7.43 -9.19 29.60
C GLU A 25 -6.37 -10.08 28.93
N GLU A 26 -6.67 -10.62 27.76
CA GLU A 26 -5.74 -11.46 27.01
C GLU A 26 -4.61 -10.64 26.39
N GLN A 27 -3.37 -10.93 26.79
CA GLN A 27 -2.20 -10.13 26.43
C GLN A 27 -1.95 -10.05 24.91
N ALA A 28 -2.16 -11.15 24.18
CA ALA A 28 -2.01 -11.18 22.72
C ALA A 28 -3.01 -10.24 22.03
N LEU A 29 -4.28 -10.33 22.43
CA LEU A 29 -5.36 -9.51 21.87
C LEU A 29 -5.22 -8.03 22.30
N ALA A 30 -4.68 -7.76 23.49
CA ALA A 30 -4.35 -6.41 23.92
C ALA A 30 -3.23 -5.78 23.06
N ALA A 31 -2.22 -6.56 22.67
CA ALA A 31 -1.15 -6.12 21.78
C ALA A 31 -1.67 -5.87 20.34
N GLU A 32 -2.59 -6.69 19.86
CA GLU A 32 -3.27 -6.51 18.58
C GLU A 32 -4.13 -5.23 18.59
N LYS A 33 -4.95 -5.02 19.62
CA LYS A 33 -5.73 -3.79 19.81
C LYS A 33 -4.82 -2.56 19.81
N LYS A 34 -3.71 -2.57 20.55
CA LYS A 34 -2.75 -1.46 20.57
C LYS A 34 -2.18 -1.18 19.19
N SER A 35 -1.91 -2.22 18.42
CA SER A 35 -1.42 -2.11 17.05
C SER A 35 -2.48 -1.52 16.10
N LEU A 36 -3.74 -1.97 16.21
CA LEU A 36 -4.87 -1.41 15.47
C LEU A 36 -5.08 0.07 15.77
N ILE A 37 -5.09 0.46 17.04
CA ILE A 37 -5.19 1.87 17.46
C ILE A 37 -4.09 2.71 16.82
N SER A 38 -2.84 2.24 16.88
CA SER A 38 -1.71 2.95 16.27
C SER A 38 -1.83 3.10 14.75
N ILE A 39 -2.38 2.09 14.07
CA ILE A 39 -2.67 2.19 12.63
C ILE A 39 -3.72 3.28 12.39
N LEU A 40 -4.86 3.22 13.09
CA LEU A 40 -5.96 4.17 12.92
C LEU A 40 -5.54 5.63 13.19
N GLU A 41 -4.73 5.88 14.22
CA GLU A 41 -4.20 7.21 14.53
C GLU A 41 -3.27 7.74 13.43
N ASN A 42 -2.41 6.88 12.87
CA ASN A 42 -1.58 7.29 11.74
C ASN A 42 -2.44 7.58 10.49
N PHE A 43 -3.52 6.83 10.27
CA PHE A 43 -4.48 7.12 9.19
C PHE A 43 -5.23 8.44 9.42
N GLU A 44 -5.67 8.72 10.66
CA GLU A 44 -6.27 10.00 11.04
C GLU A 44 -5.33 11.18 10.69
N GLY A 45 -4.07 11.09 11.14
CA GLY A 45 -3.08 12.13 10.95
C GLY A 45 -2.71 12.36 9.49
N GLU A 46 -2.48 11.29 8.74
CA GLU A 46 -1.92 11.35 7.39
C GLU A 46 -3.00 11.47 6.31
N VAL A 47 -4.11 10.75 6.41
CA VAL A 47 -5.13 10.68 5.33
C VAL A 47 -6.19 11.76 5.48
N TYR A 48 -6.78 11.91 6.67
CA TYR A 48 -7.93 12.81 6.85
C TYR A 48 -7.56 14.30 6.91
N ASN A 49 -6.40 14.66 7.45
CA ASN A 49 -6.02 16.09 7.61
C ASN A 49 -5.69 16.84 6.30
N ASN A 50 -5.58 16.15 5.17
CA ASN A 50 -5.06 16.73 3.93
C ASN A 50 -5.91 16.43 2.70
N CYS A 51 -7.15 16.00 2.89
CA CYS A 51 -7.94 15.42 1.81
C CYS A 51 -9.44 15.75 1.97
N ASP A 52 -9.94 16.73 1.24
CA ASP A 52 -11.38 16.99 1.11
C ASP A 52 -11.94 16.46 -0.22
N ALA A 53 -13.27 16.31 -0.29
CA ALA A 53 -13.94 15.79 -1.48
C ALA A 53 -13.70 16.66 -2.73
N THR A 54 -13.50 17.97 -2.56
CA THR A 54 -13.24 18.90 -3.66
C THR A 54 -11.85 18.68 -4.26
N LEU A 55 -10.84 18.44 -3.43
CA LEU A 55 -9.48 18.10 -3.86
C LEU A 55 -9.45 16.76 -4.59
N LEU A 56 -10.13 15.74 -4.04
CA LEU A 56 -10.20 14.41 -4.65
C LEU A 56 -10.88 14.42 -6.01
N ALA A 57 -11.90 15.26 -6.19
CA ALA A 57 -12.60 15.40 -7.46
C ALA A 57 -11.76 16.07 -8.56
N LYS A 58 -10.60 16.67 -8.25
CA LYS A 58 -9.78 17.38 -9.26
C LYS A 58 -9.10 16.45 -10.25
N SER A 59 -8.65 15.28 -9.81
CA SER A 59 -7.97 14.30 -10.66
C SER A 59 -7.79 12.96 -9.92
N GLY A 60 -7.76 11.84 -10.66
CA GLY A 60 -7.38 10.54 -10.11
C GLY A 60 -6.01 10.54 -9.43
N ILE A 61 -5.08 11.42 -9.84
CA ILE A 61 -3.77 11.55 -9.18
C ILE A 61 -3.89 12.12 -7.76
N CYS A 62 -4.90 12.97 -7.50
CA CYS A 62 -5.16 13.50 -6.16
C CYS A 62 -5.58 12.36 -5.23
N TYR A 63 -6.48 11.48 -5.67
CA TYR A 63 -6.83 10.28 -4.91
C TYR A 63 -5.59 9.40 -4.63
N ARG A 64 -4.78 9.16 -5.67
CA ARG A 64 -3.57 8.37 -5.53
C ARG A 64 -2.61 8.96 -4.49
N GLN A 65 -2.30 10.25 -4.57
CA GLN A 65 -1.28 10.87 -3.73
C GLN A 65 -1.75 11.16 -2.30
N TYR A 66 -2.99 11.62 -2.13
CA TYR A 66 -3.48 12.10 -0.84
C TYR A 66 -4.15 11.01 0.00
N VAL A 67 -4.72 9.98 -0.64
CA VAL A 67 -5.37 8.87 0.07
C VAL A 67 -4.50 7.63 0.00
N PHE A 68 -4.28 7.11 -1.21
CA PHE A 68 -3.67 5.79 -1.36
C PHE A 68 -2.18 5.76 -0.94
N ASP A 69 -1.34 6.62 -1.51
CA ASP A 69 0.10 6.67 -1.18
C ASP A 69 0.32 7.02 0.29
N ARG A 70 -0.53 7.87 0.89
CA ARG A 70 -0.48 8.17 2.32
C ARG A 70 -0.85 6.96 3.17
N SER A 71 -1.87 6.20 2.77
CA SER A 71 -2.23 4.94 3.42
C SER A 71 -1.06 3.95 3.41
N ILE A 72 -0.38 3.80 2.26
CA ILE A 72 0.80 2.94 2.14
C ILE A 72 1.97 3.44 2.99
N LYS A 73 2.24 4.76 2.99
CA LYS A 73 3.27 5.37 3.85
C LYS A 73 2.99 5.13 5.32
N THR A 74 1.73 5.19 5.74
CA THR A 74 1.31 4.86 7.11
C THR A 74 1.62 3.41 7.44
N CYS A 75 1.32 2.46 6.55
CA CYS A 75 1.69 1.05 6.73
C CYS A 75 3.21 0.87 6.86
N VAL A 76 4.00 1.53 6.02
CA VAL A 76 5.47 1.49 6.11
C VAL A 76 5.99 2.09 7.40
N LYS A 77 5.43 3.21 7.87
CA LYS A 77 5.77 3.81 9.16
C LYS A 77 5.49 2.85 10.31
N TYR A 78 4.34 2.18 10.29
CA TYR A 78 4.00 1.15 11.27
C TYR A 78 4.99 -0.01 11.27
N LEU A 79 5.33 -0.56 10.09
CA LEU A 79 6.32 -1.64 9.96
C LEU A 79 7.70 -1.22 10.51
N ARG A 80 8.11 0.03 10.26
CA ARG A 80 9.34 0.62 10.81
C ARG A 80 9.30 0.73 12.33
N CYS A 81 8.17 1.15 12.90
CA CYS A 81 7.99 1.20 14.37
C CYS A 81 8.09 -0.20 15.03
N LYS A 82 7.88 -1.28 14.27
CA LYS A 82 8.10 -2.66 14.73
C LYS A 82 9.53 -3.16 14.52
N GLY A 83 10.44 -2.32 14.05
CA GLY A 83 11.86 -2.64 13.85
C GLY A 83 12.22 -3.14 12.46
N ASN A 84 11.28 -3.17 11.51
CA ASN A 84 11.57 -3.59 10.13
C ASN A 84 12.16 -2.42 9.33
N LYS A 85 13.27 -2.61 8.63
CA LYS A 85 13.74 -1.62 7.65
C LYS A 85 13.09 -1.89 6.31
N VAL A 86 11.97 -1.21 6.09
CA VAL A 86 11.19 -1.24 4.86
C VAL A 86 11.08 0.15 4.27
N THR A 87 11.00 0.25 2.94
CA THR A 87 10.89 1.52 2.24
C THR A 87 9.83 1.44 1.15
N PHE A 88 8.99 2.47 1.07
CA PHE A 88 8.02 2.65 0.00
C PHE A 88 8.59 3.57 -1.09
N LEU A 89 8.56 3.10 -2.34
CA LEU A 89 8.90 3.90 -3.52
C LEU A 89 7.62 4.13 -4.34
N PRO A 90 7.10 5.37 -4.40
CA PRO A 90 6.00 5.70 -5.31
C PRO A 90 6.52 5.97 -6.74
N GLY A 91 5.66 5.75 -7.74
CA GLY A 91 5.94 6.09 -9.14
C GLY A 91 6.30 4.87 -9.98
N GLU A 92 6.65 5.11 -11.26
CA GLU A 92 7.05 4.11 -12.25
C GLU A 92 8.45 3.55 -11.95
N ILE A 93 8.50 2.54 -11.09
CA ILE A 93 9.75 1.89 -10.67
C ILE A 93 9.86 0.53 -11.34
N GLU A 94 11.01 0.22 -11.93
CA GLU A 94 11.29 -1.09 -12.51
C GLU A 94 11.29 -2.17 -11.41
N LEU A 95 10.55 -3.25 -11.63
CA LEU A 95 10.51 -4.39 -10.70
C LEU A 95 11.74 -5.27 -10.92
N GLU A 96 12.63 -5.32 -9.93
CA GLU A 96 13.89 -6.06 -10.01
C GLU A 96 13.65 -7.56 -10.16
N ALA A 97 12.60 -8.09 -9.52
CA ALA A 97 12.20 -9.47 -9.68
C ALA A 97 11.90 -9.84 -11.15
N ALA A 98 11.16 -8.98 -11.86
CA ALA A 98 10.86 -9.21 -13.28
C ALA A 98 12.11 -9.04 -14.14
N ARG A 99 12.94 -8.03 -13.85
CA ARG A 99 14.22 -7.79 -14.52
C ARG A 99 15.15 -9.00 -14.43
N ALA A 100 15.25 -9.63 -13.25
CA ALA A 100 16.04 -10.84 -13.05
C ALA A 100 15.57 -11.99 -13.96
N GLN A 101 14.24 -12.20 -14.05
CA GLN A 101 13.67 -13.22 -14.92
C GLN A 101 13.93 -12.96 -16.41
N LEU A 102 13.82 -11.70 -16.84
CA LEU A 102 14.08 -11.29 -18.22
C LEU A 102 15.56 -11.44 -18.59
N LYS A 103 16.46 -11.08 -17.68
CA LYS A 103 17.91 -11.26 -17.85
C LYS A 103 18.27 -12.74 -18.04
N ASN A 104 17.64 -13.63 -17.27
CA ASN A 104 17.83 -15.08 -17.42
C ASN A 104 17.38 -15.59 -18.80
N LYS A 105 16.40 -14.92 -19.42
CA LYS A 105 15.95 -15.18 -20.80
C LYS A 105 16.73 -14.41 -21.86
N ARG A 106 17.78 -13.67 -21.49
CA ARG A 106 18.57 -12.78 -22.37
C ARG A 106 17.72 -11.67 -23.02
N MET A 107 16.61 -11.30 -22.39
CA MET A 107 15.73 -10.21 -22.83
C MET A 107 16.11 -8.92 -22.08
N THR A 108 17.22 -8.30 -22.46
CA THR A 108 17.78 -7.13 -21.74
C THR A 108 17.45 -5.79 -22.39
N ASP A 109 16.61 -5.78 -23.44
CA ASP A 109 16.16 -4.56 -24.10
C ASP A 109 15.16 -3.82 -23.19
N ASP A 110 15.33 -2.50 -23.09
CA ASP A 110 14.52 -1.62 -22.25
C ASP A 110 13.01 -1.69 -22.55
N ARG A 111 12.62 -2.13 -23.75
CA ARG A 111 11.20 -2.33 -24.13
C ARG A 111 10.54 -3.46 -23.34
N TYR A 112 11.31 -4.34 -22.70
CA TYR A 112 10.79 -5.41 -21.86
C TYR A 112 10.70 -5.05 -20.38
N LYS A 113 11.12 -3.83 -19.99
CA LYS A 113 11.06 -3.38 -18.60
C LYS A 113 9.65 -3.49 -18.07
N TYR A 114 9.54 -4.06 -16.87
CA TYR A 114 8.29 -4.14 -16.14
C TYR A 114 8.32 -3.11 -15.02
N ASN A 115 7.65 -1.98 -15.24
CA ASN A 115 7.51 -0.95 -14.21
C ASN A 115 6.24 -1.16 -13.41
N VAL A 116 6.27 -0.86 -12.12
CA VAL A 116 5.14 -0.80 -11.18
C VAL A 116 4.87 0.63 -10.78
N ASP A 117 3.66 0.93 -10.28
CA ASP A 117 3.25 2.30 -9.90
C ASP A 117 3.60 2.61 -8.44
N GLY A 118 4.21 1.64 -7.78
CA GLY A 118 4.86 1.77 -6.50
C GLY A 118 5.25 0.39 -5.96
N MET A 119 6.18 0.38 -5.00
CA MET A 119 6.59 -0.86 -4.32
C MET A 119 6.97 -0.61 -2.87
N ILE A 120 6.83 -1.64 -2.04
CA ILE A 120 7.51 -1.72 -0.74
C ILE A 120 8.59 -2.78 -0.86
N TYR A 121 9.79 -2.46 -0.41
CA TYR A 121 10.89 -3.41 -0.30
C TYR A 121 11.48 -3.39 1.11
N ALA A 122 12.08 -4.50 1.53
CA ALA A 122 12.80 -4.63 2.79
C ALA A 122 14.31 -4.47 2.57
N ASP A 123 14.85 -3.38 3.09
CA ASP A 123 16.27 -3.00 3.00
C ASP A 123 17.18 -4.09 3.61
N ASP A 124 16.75 -4.68 4.73
CA ASP A 124 17.55 -5.63 5.51
C ASP A 124 17.57 -7.05 4.94
N PHE A 125 16.71 -7.34 3.95
CA PHE A 125 16.55 -8.67 3.37
C PHE A 125 16.99 -8.68 1.91
N SER A 126 18.19 -8.16 1.62
CA SER A 126 18.72 -8.07 0.25
C SER A 126 17.81 -7.29 -0.72
N HIS A 127 17.19 -6.20 -0.23
CA HIS A 127 16.21 -5.42 -0.98
C HIS A 127 15.02 -6.25 -1.48
N LEU A 128 14.53 -7.18 -0.65
CA LEU A 128 13.39 -8.03 -0.97
C LEU A 128 12.16 -7.19 -1.30
N GLU A 129 11.64 -7.34 -2.52
CA GLU A 129 10.38 -6.72 -2.93
C GLU A 129 9.21 -7.42 -2.22
N LEU A 130 8.47 -6.70 -1.38
CA LEU A 130 7.40 -7.24 -0.53
C LEU A 130 6.00 -6.99 -1.08
N LEU A 131 5.81 -5.82 -1.70
CA LEU A 131 4.53 -5.40 -2.25
C LEU A 131 4.80 -4.65 -3.54
N LEU A 132 4.02 -4.94 -4.58
CA LEU A 132 3.92 -4.12 -5.77
C LEU A 132 2.56 -3.46 -5.84
N ILE A 133 2.50 -2.33 -6.51
CA ILE A 133 1.28 -1.59 -6.70
C ILE A 133 1.06 -1.33 -8.19
N LYS A 134 -0.13 -1.69 -8.65
CA LYS A 134 -0.64 -1.35 -9.98
C LYS A 134 -2.01 -0.72 -9.85
N VAL A 135 -2.18 0.44 -10.45
CA VAL A 135 -3.42 1.20 -10.50
C VAL A 135 -4.01 1.03 -11.89
N SER A 136 -5.19 0.42 -11.94
CA SER A 136 -5.98 0.41 -13.15
C SER A 136 -6.58 1.78 -13.36
N SER A 137 -6.01 2.55 -14.29
CA SER A 137 -6.61 3.77 -14.84
C SER A 137 -6.98 4.87 -13.82
N GLU A 138 -7.67 5.92 -14.28
CA GLU A 138 -8.10 7.01 -13.39
C GLU A 138 -9.24 6.54 -12.46
N TYR A 139 -9.35 7.19 -11.31
CA TYR A 139 -10.45 6.94 -10.37
C TYR A 139 -11.81 7.02 -11.10
N VAL A 140 -12.65 5.98 -10.97
CA VAL A 140 -13.99 5.85 -11.60
C VAL A 140 -13.99 5.56 -13.12
N SER A 141 -12.83 5.37 -13.76
CA SER A 141 -12.87 4.92 -15.16
C SER A 141 -13.21 3.43 -15.26
N ASN A 142 -14.27 3.12 -16.02
CA ASN A 142 -14.81 1.77 -16.20
C ASN A 142 -14.27 1.06 -17.46
N ASP A 143 -13.03 1.37 -17.88
CA ASP A 143 -12.41 0.64 -19.00
C ASP A 143 -12.01 -0.77 -18.56
N THR A 144 -12.92 -1.71 -18.80
CA THR A 144 -12.76 -3.12 -18.41
C THR A 144 -11.55 -3.79 -19.06
N GLY A 145 -11.14 -3.34 -20.26
CA GLY A 145 -9.98 -3.85 -20.95
C GLY A 145 -8.69 -3.44 -20.25
N LYS A 146 -8.56 -2.16 -19.92
CA LYS A 146 -7.41 -1.63 -19.18
C LYS A 146 -7.31 -2.20 -17.76
N VAL A 147 -8.43 -2.28 -17.05
CA VAL A 147 -8.50 -2.91 -15.72
C VAL A 147 -8.03 -4.37 -15.76
N SER A 148 -8.53 -5.16 -16.72
CA SER A 148 -8.13 -6.56 -16.86
C SER A 148 -6.63 -6.68 -17.17
N PHE A 149 -6.11 -5.85 -18.06
CA PHE A 149 -4.69 -5.84 -18.40
C PHE A 149 -3.80 -5.49 -17.20
N ASP A 150 -4.18 -4.48 -16.42
CA ASP A 150 -3.41 -4.07 -15.23
C ASP A 150 -3.49 -5.11 -14.11
N HIS A 151 -4.59 -5.86 -13.99
CA HIS A 151 -4.66 -7.03 -13.11
C HIS A 151 -3.70 -8.14 -13.54
N TYR A 152 -3.65 -8.48 -14.84
CA TYR A 152 -2.69 -9.47 -15.35
C TYR A 152 -1.26 -9.01 -15.10
N LYS A 153 -0.97 -7.73 -15.34
CA LYS A 153 0.31 -7.14 -14.98
C LYS A 153 0.59 -7.39 -13.50
N ALA A 154 -0.28 -6.95 -12.60
CA ALA A 154 -0.08 -7.10 -11.15
C ALA A 154 0.20 -8.56 -10.75
N MET A 155 -0.58 -9.50 -11.28
CA MET A 155 -0.40 -10.94 -11.06
C MET A 155 0.97 -11.43 -11.53
N PHE A 156 1.41 -11.09 -12.75
CA PHE A 156 2.72 -11.49 -13.25
C PHE A 156 3.87 -10.87 -12.44
N GLY A 157 3.72 -9.62 -12.01
CA GLY A 157 4.67 -8.99 -11.10
C GLY A 157 4.76 -9.74 -9.76
N MET A 158 3.62 -10.13 -9.19
CA MET A 158 3.57 -10.85 -7.91
C MET A 158 4.22 -12.23 -8.03
N LEU A 159 3.95 -12.95 -9.12
CA LEU A 159 4.60 -14.23 -9.40
C LEU A 159 6.11 -14.09 -9.58
N ALA A 160 6.57 -13.01 -10.23
CA ALA A 160 7.99 -12.72 -10.35
C ALA A 160 8.63 -12.47 -8.98
N ILE A 161 7.98 -11.69 -8.11
CA ILE A 161 8.43 -11.47 -6.73
C ILE A 161 8.54 -12.83 -6.02
N ILE A 162 7.45 -13.60 -5.93
CA ILE A 162 7.41 -14.89 -5.24
C ILE A 162 8.53 -15.82 -5.72
N ARG A 163 8.76 -15.87 -7.04
CA ARG A 163 9.80 -16.73 -7.62
C ARG A 163 11.22 -16.35 -7.20
N ASN A 164 11.46 -15.10 -6.82
CA ASN A 164 12.76 -14.65 -6.31
C ASN A 164 12.87 -14.77 -4.78
N ILE A 165 11.75 -14.92 -4.06
CA ILE A 165 11.75 -15.23 -2.61
C ILE A 165 11.91 -16.74 -2.36
N ALA A 166 11.37 -17.58 -3.27
CA ALA A 166 11.33 -19.04 -3.17
C ALA A 166 12.49 -19.75 -3.90
#